data_AF-A0A2U3L9N2-F1
#
_entry.id   AF-A0A2U3L9N2-F1
#
_cell.length_a   1.000
_cell.length_b   1.000
_cell.length_c   1.000
_cell.angle_alpha   90.00
_cell.angle_beta   90.00
_cell.angle_gamma   90.00
#
_symmetry.space_group_name_H-M   'P 1'
#
loop_
_entity.id
_entity.type
_entity.pdbx_description
1 polymer ?
#
loop_
_entity_poly.entity_id
_entity_poly.type
_entity_poly.pdbx_seq_one_letter_code
_entity_poly.pdbx_strand_id
1 'polypeptide(L)'
;MRDSRQTKSKNRNEASITFVFCLFTFAFFSFALCVPLSYSAPGPDSSLTQNFEDHQSAVAEKKLPKLEKAEAGSPRRQASMQQVSQARGQLNRGKVDLAIRTLEKAVRLDTGNGEAFILLARAWQQKGERRKALEFAKKAELLCRKQPAKLKEIHLLESDLHREAGEGARKFPAGVDRKP
;
A
#
# COMPACT_ATOMS: atom_id res chain seq x y z
N MET A 1 -54.49 18.03 -15.56
CA MET A 1 -54.84 17.44 -14.24
C MET A 1 -53.83 16.35 -13.91
N ARG A 2 -53.23 16.41 -12.70
CA ARG A 2 -52.22 15.51 -12.07
C ARG A 2 -50.82 15.60 -12.69
N ASP A 3 -49.87 16.37 -12.18
CA ASP A 3 -49.41 16.63 -10.80
C ASP A 3 -48.95 15.39 -10.02
N SER A 4 -47.76 15.53 -9.44
CA SER A 4 -47.20 14.76 -8.32
C SER A 4 -46.75 13.32 -8.58
N ARG A 5 -45.51 13.16 -9.04
CA ARG A 5 -44.69 11.95 -8.76
C ARG A 5 -43.17 12.21 -8.81
N GLN A 6 -42.72 13.33 -8.27
CA GLN A 6 -41.36 13.47 -7.75
C GLN A 6 -41.45 13.60 -6.22
N THR A 7 -40.58 12.90 -5.48
CA THR A 7 -40.41 12.85 -3.99
C THR A 7 -40.67 11.49 -3.33
N LYS A 8 -40.10 10.37 -3.81
CA LYS A 8 -40.09 9.15 -2.96
C LYS A 8 -38.94 8.17 -3.19
N SER A 9 -37.69 8.66 -3.22
CA SER A 9 -36.53 7.75 -3.18
C SER A 9 -35.25 8.36 -2.56
N LYS A 10 -35.37 9.30 -1.59
CA LYS A 10 -34.19 9.95 -0.98
C LYS A 10 -33.99 9.71 0.53
N ASN A 11 -34.85 8.92 1.21
CA ASN A 11 -34.87 8.88 2.69
C ASN A 11 -34.81 7.48 3.33
N ARG A 12 -34.17 6.46 2.74
CA ARG A 12 -33.96 5.16 3.44
C ARG A 12 -32.57 4.99 4.06
N ASN A 13 -31.66 5.92 3.81
CA ASN A 13 -30.23 5.73 4.02
C ASN A 13 -29.71 6.53 5.22
N GLU A 14 -30.42 7.59 5.60
CA GLU A 14 -30.06 8.49 6.70
C GLU A 14 -30.33 7.86 8.08
N ALA A 15 -31.38 7.05 8.20
CA ALA A 15 -31.83 6.48 9.48
C ALA A 15 -30.90 5.39 10.04
N SER A 16 -30.15 4.67 9.19
CA SER A 16 -29.24 3.60 9.64
C SER A 16 -27.90 4.13 10.15
N ILE A 17 -27.48 5.34 9.73
CA ILE A 17 -26.17 5.90 10.07
C ILE A 17 -26.22 6.53 11.47
N THR A 18 -27.32 7.19 11.82
CA THR A 18 -27.50 7.81 13.14
C THR A 18 -27.55 6.78 14.28
N PHE A 19 -28.09 5.58 14.03
CA PHE A 19 -28.21 4.53 15.05
C PHE A 19 -26.86 3.87 15.40
N VAL A 20 -25.95 3.77 14.42
CA VAL A 20 -24.62 3.16 14.60
C VAL A 20 -23.67 4.09 15.36
N PHE A 21 -23.79 5.40 15.18
CA PHE A 21 -22.96 6.38 15.91
C PHE A 21 -23.31 6.49 17.41
N CYS A 22 -24.57 6.25 17.78
CA CYS A 22 -25.03 6.35 19.17
C CYS A 22 -24.55 5.19 20.06
N LEU A 23 -24.32 4.00 19.46
CA LEU A 23 -23.80 2.83 20.18
C LEU A 23 -22.29 2.92 20.46
N PHE A 24 -21.56 3.69 19.66
CA PHE A 24 -20.09 3.79 19.78
C PHE A 24 -19.63 4.82 20.83
N THR A 25 -20.47 5.80 21.19
CA THR A 25 -20.14 6.81 22.20
C THR A 25 -20.45 6.37 23.63
N PHE A 26 -21.36 5.40 23.81
CA PHE A 26 -21.70 4.87 25.14
C PHE A 26 -20.67 3.89 25.71
N ALA A 27 -19.82 3.30 24.86
CA ALA A 27 -18.81 2.32 25.27
C ALA A 27 -17.46 2.93 25.70
N PHE A 28 -17.28 4.25 25.57
CA PHE A 28 -16.01 4.92 25.88
C PHE A 28 -15.97 5.59 27.27
N PHE A 29 -17.08 5.62 28.01
CA PHE A 29 -17.18 6.35 29.28
C PHE A 29 -17.15 5.47 30.54
N SER A 30 -16.76 4.19 30.43
CA SER A 30 -16.83 3.26 31.57
C SER A 30 -15.57 2.41 31.75
N PHE A 31 -14.39 3.03 31.62
CA PHE A 31 -13.13 2.46 32.10
C PHE A 31 -12.40 3.46 33.01
N ALA A 32 -13.15 4.01 33.97
CA ALA A 32 -12.61 4.56 35.20
C ALA A 32 -12.73 3.48 36.28
N LEU A 33 -11.65 3.27 37.03
CA LEU A 33 -11.51 2.44 38.24
C LEU A 33 -11.16 0.96 38.00
N CYS A 34 -9.86 0.65 38.12
CA CYS A 34 -9.34 -0.18 39.23
C CYS A 34 -7.81 -0.29 39.10
N VAL A 35 -7.08 0.60 39.79
CA VAL A 35 -5.67 0.38 40.14
C VAL A 35 -5.66 -0.11 41.58
N PRO A 36 -5.35 -1.38 41.86
CA PRO A 36 -4.87 -1.76 43.17
C PRO A 36 -3.35 -1.75 43.20
N LEU A 37 -2.84 -0.95 44.12
CA LEU A 37 -1.50 -0.97 44.68
C LEU A 37 -1.10 -2.38 45.15
N SER A 38 0.22 -2.60 45.15
CA SER A 38 0.97 -3.48 46.04
C SER A 38 0.90 -4.99 45.80
N TYR A 39 1.97 -5.55 45.23
CA TYR A 39 2.48 -6.81 45.74
C TYR A 39 4.01 -6.89 45.67
N SER A 40 4.57 -7.34 46.79
CA SER A 40 5.97 -7.32 47.19
C SER A 40 6.77 -8.48 46.58
N ALA A 41 8.05 -8.22 46.31
CA ALA A 41 9.08 -9.23 46.01
C ALA A 41 9.38 -10.12 47.23
N PRO A 42 9.84 -11.35 46.99
CA PRO A 42 11.13 -11.82 47.52
C PRO A 42 11.94 -12.55 46.42
N GLY A 43 13.21 -12.26 46.16
CA GLY A 43 14.40 -12.67 46.93
C GLY A 43 15.34 -13.44 45.96
N PRO A 44 16.68 -13.30 46.04
CA PRO A 44 17.60 -13.81 45.03
C PRO A 44 18.09 -15.21 45.39
N ASP A 45 18.10 -16.13 44.42
CA ASP A 45 18.91 -17.35 44.55
C ASP A 45 19.74 -17.57 43.30
N SER A 46 21.04 -17.66 43.53
CA SER A 46 22.08 -17.90 42.54
C SER A 46 22.29 -19.39 42.40
N SER A 47 21.92 -19.99 41.27
CA SER A 47 22.56 -21.23 40.83
C SER A 47 22.34 -21.48 39.34
N LEU A 48 23.44 -21.35 38.58
CA LEU A 48 23.82 -22.18 37.43
C LEU A 48 22.70 -22.91 36.68
N THR A 49 22.30 -22.34 35.54
CA THR A 49 21.87 -23.13 34.37
C THR A 49 22.35 -22.45 33.09
N GLN A 50 23.61 -22.67 32.75
CA GLN A 50 23.96 -22.87 31.34
C GLN A 50 23.34 -24.21 30.93
N ASN A 51 22.23 -24.16 30.22
CA ASN A 51 21.57 -25.20 29.41
C ASN A 51 20.55 -24.40 28.58
N PHE A 52 20.83 -23.85 27.40
CA PHE A 52 21.00 -24.51 26.10
C PHE A 52 20.06 -25.70 25.84
N GLU A 53 18.80 -25.51 26.22
CA GLU A 53 17.61 -26.28 25.81
C GLU A 53 16.51 -25.21 25.73
N ASP A 54 15.66 -25.08 24.73
CA ASP A 54 15.33 -25.94 23.61
C ASP A 54 14.64 -25.07 22.57
N HIS A 55 14.64 -25.59 21.35
CA HIS A 55 13.66 -25.26 20.34
C HIS A 55 12.23 -25.53 20.84
N GLN A 56 11.62 -24.56 21.54
CA GLN A 56 10.18 -24.49 21.76
C GLN A 56 9.65 -23.25 21.04
N SER A 57 9.27 -23.34 19.76
CA SER A 57 7.95 -23.81 19.33
C SER A 57 6.77 -23.28 20.18
N ALA A 58 6.83 -22.02 20.59
CA ALA A 58 5.66 -21.28 21.09
C ALA A 58 4.98 -20.50 19.95
N VAL A 59 4.02 -21.20 19.35
CA VAL A 59 2.77 -20.75 18.72
C VAL A 59 2.55 -19.23 18.56
N ALA A 60 2.53 -18.82 17.29
CA ALA A 60 1.61 -17.86 16.69
C ALA A 60 1.13 -16.67 17.54
N GLU A 61 1.82 -15.54 17.36
CA GLU A 61 1.11 -14.44 16.72
C GLU A 61 1.57 -14.35 15.28
N LYS A 62 0.78 -14.93 14.37
CA LYS A 62 0.78 -14.56 12.95
C LYS A 62 0.23 -13.14 12.87
N LYS A 63 0.97 -12.19 13.43
CA LYS A 63 0.77 -10.76 13.22
C LYS A 63 0.95 -10.59 11.73
N LEU A 64 -0.17 -10.43 11.03
CA LEU A 64 -0.24 -10.19 9.60
C LEU A 64 0.95 -9.28 9.27
N PRO A 65 1.90 -9.66 8.37
CA PRO A 65 3.14 -8.92 8.23
C PRO A 65 2.76 -7.49 7.88
N LYS A 66 2.87 -6.61 8.88
CA LYS A 66 2.74 -5.19 8.66
C LYS A 66 3.83 -4.93 7.64
N LEU A 67 3.41 -4.37 6.50
CA LEU A 67 4.29 -4.07 5.38
C LEU A 67 5.27 -2.97 5.81
N GLU A 68 6.17 -3.31 6.72
CA GLU A 68 7.14 -2.43 7.34
C GLU A 68 8.29 -2.23 6.38
N LYS A 69 8.74 -0.98 6.30
CA LYS A 69 9.90 -0.58 5.52
C LYS A 69 11.10 -1.33 6.08
N ALA A 70 11.78 -2.08 5.23
CA ALA A 70 12.97 -2.80 5.65
C ALA A 70 14.09 -1.81 5.92
N GLU A 71 14.86 -2.04 6.99
CA GLU A 71 16.03 -1.22 7.30
C GLU A 71 17.06 -1.31 6.17
N ALA A 72 17.72 -0.19 5.88
CA ALA A 72 18.74 -0.11 4.85
C ALA A 72 19.92 -1.03 5.23
N GLY A 73 20.12 -2.10 4.46
CA GLY A 73 21.14 -3.13 4.73
C GLY A 73 20.59 -4.46 5.24
N SER A 74 19.32 -4.52 5.66
CA SER A 74 18.68 -5.78 6.06
C SER A 74 18.68 -6.82 4.92
N PRO A 75 18.72 -8.14 5.23
CA PRO A 75 18.62 -9.19 4.21
C PRO A 75 17.38 -9.05 3.33
N ARG A 76 16.27 -8.55 3.90
CA ARG A 76 15.02 -8.28 3.20
C ARG A 76 15.17 -7.12 2.19
N ARG A 77 15.87 -6.05 2.56
CA ARG A 77 16.22 -4.95 1.65
C ARG A 77 17.11 -5.46 0.51
N GLN A 78 18.12 -6.27 0.81
CA GLN A 78 19.02 -6.83 -0.19
C GLN A 78 18.26 -7.72 -1.20
N ALA A 79 17.38 -8.60 -0.70
CA ALA A 79 16.52 -9.42 -1.55
C ALA A 79 15.58 -8.55 -2.43
N SER A 80 15.01 -7.47 -1.88
CA SER A 80 14.23 -6.51 -2.67
C SER A 80 15.06 -5.89 -3.80
N MET A 81 16.30 -5.46 -3.52
CA MET A 81 17.19 -4.88 -4.53
C MET A 81 17.54 -5.88 -5.63
N GLN A 82 17.76 -7.16 -5.30
CA GLN A 82 18.00 -8.20 -6.31
C GLN A 82 16.80 -8.36 -7.25
N GLN A 83 15.58 -8.39 -6.70
CA GLN A 83 14.36 -8.46 -7.50
C GLN A 83 14.19 -7.22 -8.39
N VAL A 84 14.53 -6.02 -7.89
CA VAL A 84 14.53 -4.77 -8.68
C VAL A 84 15.49 -4.86 -9.87
N SER A 85 16.73 -5.31 -9.64
CA SER A 85 17.72 -5.49 -10.71
C SER A 85 17.25 -6.50 -11.77
N GLN A 86 16.66 -7.62 -11.32
CA GLN A 86 16.08 -8.62 -12.23
C GLN A 86 14.95 -8.04 -13.07
N ALA A 87 14.03 -7.31 -12.44
CA ALA A 87 12.90 -6.69 -13.12
C ALA A 87 13.32 -5.62 -14.13
N ARG A 88 14.37 -4.84 -13.82
CA ARG A 88 14.96 -3.89 -14.77
C ARG A 88 15.44 -4.59 -16.03
N GLY A 89 16.12 -5.73 -15.89
CA GLY A 89 16.51 -6.56 -17.03
C GLY A 89 15.31 -7.10 -17.82
N GLN A 90 14.20 -7.42 -17.16
CA GLN A 90 12.96 -7.85 -17.82
C GLN A 90 12.29 -6.73 -18.61
N LEU A 91 12.25 -5.50 -18.08
CA LEU A 91 11.73 -4.32 -18.78
C LEU A 91 12.54 -3.99 -20.03
N ASN A 92 13.87 -4.04 -19.94
CA ASN A 92 14.75 -3.80 -21.09
C ASN A 92 14.54 -4.83 -22.21
N ARG A 93 14.07 -6.04 -21.87
CA ARG A 93 13.72 -7.10 -22.82
C ARG A 93 12.26 -7.06 -23.27
N GLY A 94 11.49 -6.03 -22.90
CA GLY A 94 10.07 -5.90 -23.20
C GLY A 94 9.15 -6.88 -22.45
N LYS A 95 9.66 -7.62 -21.47
CA LYS A 95 8.89 -8.60 -20.68
C LYS A 95 8.13 -7.92 -19.54
N VAL A 96 7.22 -7.01 -19.90
CA VAL A 96 6.56 -6.08 -18.96
C VAL A 96 5.75 -6.81 -17.88
N ASP A 97 4.93 -7.80 -18.23
CA ASP A 97 4.12 -8.52 -17.23
C ASP A 97 4.96 -9.32 -16.23
N LEU A 98 6.10 -9.85 -16.68
CA LEU A 98 7.03 -10.54 -15.80
C LEU A 98 7.73 -9.53 -14.86
N ALA A 99 8.11 -8.37 -15.39
CA ALA A 99 8.70 -7.30 -14.59
C ALA A 99 7.75 -6.84 -13.49
N ILE A 100 6.47 -6.63 -13.79
CA ILE A 100 5.44 -6.26 -12.80
C ILE A 100 5.41 -7.29 -11.67
N ARG A 101 5.29 -8.58 -11.99
CA ARG A 101 5.25 -9.66 -10.97
C ARG A 101 6.52 -9.71 -10.12
N THR A 102 7.68 -9.50 -10.73
CA THR A 102 8.98 -9.48 -10.02
C THR A 102 9.07 -8.26 -9.09
N LEU A 103 8.62 -7.10 -9.54
CA LEU A 103 8.60 -5.88 -8.74
C LEU A 103 7.59 -5.93 -7.60
N GLU A 104 6.43 -6.56 -7.80
CA GLU A 104 5.48 -6.80 -6.72
C GLU A 104 6.09 -7.66 -5.61
N LYS A 105 6.92 -8.65 -5.96
CA LYS A 105 7.72 -9.40 -4.97
C LYS A 105 8.71 -8.46 -4.27
N ALA A 106 9.41 -7.60 -5.02
CA ALA A 106 10.36 -6.64 -4.46
C ALA A 106 9.70 -5.70 -3.43
N VAL A 107 8.50 -5.21 -3.71
CA VAL A 107 7.74 -4.33 -2.80
C VAL A 107 7.18 -5.11 -1.61
N ARG A 108 6.77 -6.37 -1.77
CA ARG A 108 6.40 -7.23 -0.64
C ARG A 108 7.59 -7.51 0.29
N LEU A 109 8.79 -7.60 -0.27
CA LEU A 109 10.02 -7.70 0.52
C LEU A 109 10.33 -6.35 1.18
N ASP A 110 10.21 -5.23 0.48
CA ASP A 110 10.47 -3.94 1.12
C ASP A 110 9.57 -2.84 0.56
N THR A 111 8.67 -2.36 1.42
CA THR A 111 7.78 -1.23 1.10
C THR A 111 8.46 0.13 1.20
N GLY A 112 9.69 0.18 1.73
CA GLY A 112 10.56 1.35 1.72
C GLY A 112 11.42 1.49 0.47
N ASN A 113 11.35 0.53 -0.46
CA ASN A 113 12.16 0.58 -1.67
C ASN A 113 11.54 1.46 -2.76
N GLY A 114 11.77 2.77 -2.67
CA GLY A 114 11.29 3.74 -3.65
C GLY A 114 11.68 3.41 -5.10
N GLU A 115 12.81 2.77 -5.34
CA GLU A 115 13.23 2.36 -6.70
C GLU A 115 12.33 1.28 -7.29
N ALA A 116 11.84 0.34 -6.46
CA ALA A 116 10.87 -0.66 -6.90
C ALA A 116 9.55 -0.02 -7.35
N PHE A 117 9.12 1.06 -6.67
CA PHE A 117 7.92 1.81 -7.05
C PHE A 117 8.10 2.62 -8.35
N ILE A 118 9.27 3.22 -8.57
CA ILE A 118 9.60 3.90 -9.84
C ILE A 118 9.54 2.91 -11.01
N LEU A 119 10.16 1.73 -10.85
CA LEU A 119 10.13 0.71 -11.89
C LEU A 119 8.73 0.12 -12.09
N LEU A 120 7.92 -0.01 -11.04
CA LEU A 120 6.51 -0.41 -11.19
C LEU A 120 5.74 0.60 -12.02
N ALA A 121 5.89 1.89 -11.71
CA ALA A 121 5.23 2.95 -12.46
C ALA A 121 5.62 2.88 -13.95
N ARG A 122 6.90 2.73 -14.26
CA ARG A 122 7.39 2.55 -15.63
C ARG A 122 6.87 1.27 -16.30
N ALA A 123 6.80 0.16 -15.57
CA ALA A 123 6.25 -1.09 -16.08
C ALA A 123 4.76 -0.95 -16.43
N TRP A 124 3.98 -0.31 -15.57
CA TRP A 124 2.56 -0.04 -15.83
C TRP A 124 2.35 0.98 -16.96
N GLN A 125 3.25 1.96 -17.10
CA GLN A 125 3.26 2.86 -18.27
C GLN A 125 3.46 2.07 -19.56
N GLN A 126 4.48 1.21 -19.62
CA GLN A 126 4.79 0.39 -20.80
C GLN A 126 3.66 -0.62 -21.11
N LYS A 127 2.91 -1.04 -20.09
CA LYS A 127 1.69 -1.86 -20.24
C LYS A 127 0.50 -1.07 -20.79
N GLY A 128 0.53 0.27 -20.76
CA GLY A 128 -0.56 1.15 -21.18
C GLY A 128 -1.55 1.52 -20.07
N GLU A 129 -1.32 1.05 -18.85
CA GLU A 129 -2.20 1.26 -17.69
C GLU A 129 -1.82 2.55 -16.94
N ARG A 130 -2.06 3.69 -17.58
CA ARG A 130 -1.59 5.01 -17.12
C ARG A 130 -2.06 5.39 -15.73
N ARG A 131 -3.30 5.05 -15.37
CA ARG A 131 -3.86 5.34 -14.04
C ARG A 131 -3.04 4.65 -12.93
N LYS A 132 -2.75 3.36 -13.11
CA LYS A 132 -1.93 2.58 -12.18
C LYS A 132 -0.50 3.11 -12.13
N ALA A 133 0.08 3.42 -13.29
CA ALA A 133 1.42 3.99 -13.37
C ALA A 133 1.54 5.27 -12.52
N LEU A 134 0.55 6.16 -12.61
CA LEU A 134 0.52 7.43 -11.87
C LEU A 134 0.34 7.22 -10.36
N GLU A 135 -0.46 6.24 -9.94
CA GLU A 135 -0.58 5.87 -8.52
C GLU A 135 0.75 5.38 -7.94
N PHE A 136 1.49 4.56 -8.68
CA PHE A 136 2.79 4.07 -8.24
C PHE A 136 3.87 5.17 -8.28
N ALA A 137 3.82 6.09 -9.25
CA ALA A 137 4.71 7.25 -9.31
C ALA A 137 4.55 8.15 -8.07
N LYS A 138 3.30 8.47 -7.68
CA LYS A 138 3.00 9.21 -6.45
C LYS A 138 3.52 8.51 -5.19
N LYS A 139 3.36 7.19 -5.10
CA LYS A 139 3.92 6.41 -3.99
C LYS A 139 5.45 6.49 -3.97
N ALA A 140 6.09 6.43 -5.14
CA ALA A 140 7.54 6.61 -5.25
C ALA A 140 7.96 8.01 -4.80
N GLU A 141 7.21 9.05 -5.14
CA GLU A 141 7.47 10.44 -4.72
C GLU A 141 7.52 10.56 -3.20
N LEU A 142 6.51 10.00 -2.53
CA LEU A 142 6.42 10.00 -1.06
C LEU A 142 7.62 9.29 -0.41
N LEU A 143 8.10 8.20 -1.01
CA LEU A 143 9.26 7.44 -0.48
C LEU A 143 10.60 8.11 -0.80
N CYS A 144 10.69 8.78 -1.95
CA CYS A 144 11.91 9.40 -2.46
C CYS A 144 11.98 10.90 -2.22
N ARG A 145 11.08 11.49 -1.40
CA ARG A 145 11.01 12.94 -1.14
C ARG A 145 12.35 13.57 -0.73
N LYS A 146 13.21 12.82 -0.03
CA LYS A 146 14.55 13.27 0.41
C LYS A 146 15.66 13.07 -0.64
N GLN A 147 15.35 12.49 -1.81
CA GLN A 147 16.30 12.14 -2.86
C GLN A 147 16.00 12.96 -4.13
N PRO A 148 16.62 14.15 -4.29
CA PRO A 148 16.27 15.07 -5.38
C PRO A 148 16.50 14.47 -6.78
N ALA A 149 17.53 13.62 -6.93
CA ALA A 149 17.80 12.92 -8.18
C ALA A 149 16.65 12.00 -8.62
N LYS A 150 16.07 11.24 -7.68
CA LYS A 150 14.90 10.39 -7.96
C LYS A 150 13.63 11.19 -8.13
N LEU A 151 13.48 12.27 -7.38
CA LEU A 151 12.32 13.16 -7.49
C LEU A 151 12.19 13.73 -8.90
N LYS A 152 13.31 14.19 -9.49
CA LYS A 152 13.36 14.63 -10.88
C LYS A 152 12.90 13.54 -11.85
N GLU A 153 13.38 12.30 -11.69
CA GLU A 153 12.94 11.18 -12.54
C GLU A 153 11.44 10.92 -12.42
N ILE A 154 10.89 10.96 -11.20
CA ILE A 154 9.47 10.73 -10.93
C ILE A 154 8.61 11.81 -11.57
N HIS A 155 8.97 13.09 -11.43
CA HIS A 155 8.22 14.19 -12.04
C HIS A 155 8.23 14.14 -13.57
N LEU A 156 9.35 13.72 -14.18
CA LEU A 156 9.40 13.48 -15.61
C LEU A 156 8.44 12.36 -16.02
N LEU A 157 8.43 11.25 -15.28
CA LEU A 157 7.51 10.14 -15.50
C LEU A 157 6.04 10.57 -15.37
N GLU A 158 5.70 11.37 -14.36
CA GLU A 158 4.34 11.89 -14.17
C GLU A 158 3.92 12.82 -15.31
N SER A 159 4.82 13.71 -15.76
CA SER A 159 4.59 14.58 -16.92
C SER A 159 4.30 13.76 -18.18
N ASP A 160 5.07 12.71 -18.44
CA ASP A 160 4.84 11.81 -19.58
C ASP A 160 3.49 11.09 -19.47
N LEU A 161 3.15 10.58 -18.30
CA LEU A 161 1.86 9.93 -18.04
C LEU A 161 0.68 10.87 -18.25
N HIS A 162 0.80 12.14 -17.86
CA HIS A 162 -0.22 13.17 -18.09
C HIS A 162 -0.36 13.53 -19.56
N ARG A 163 0.76 13.67 -20.28
CA ARG A 163 0.75 13.94 -21.72
C ARG A 163 0.07 12.80 -22.48
N GLU A 164 0.46 11.56 -22.19
CA GLU A 164 -0.15 10.41 -22.82
C GLU A 164 -1.64 10.23 -22.44
N ALA A 165 -2.05 10.62 -21.23
CA ALA A 165 -3.46 10.62 -20.83
C ALA A 165 -4.27 11.65 -21.65
N GLY A 166 -3.70 12.83 -21.91
CA GLY A 166 -4.29 13.84 -22.78
C GLY A 166 -4.32 13.43 -24.26
N GLU A 167 -3.30 12.73 -24.74
CA GLU A 167 -3.25 12.18 -26.10
C GLU A 167 -4.22 11.00 -26.30
N GLY A 168 -4.39 10.16 -25.29
CA GLY A 168 -5.37 9.07 -25.29
C GLY A 168 -6.81 9.55 -25.37
N ALA A 169 -7.13 10.73 -24.81
CA ALA A 169 -8.43 11.37 -24.97
C ALA A 169 -8.63 11.98 -26.38
N ARG A 170 -7.55 12.28 -27.10
CA ARG A 170 -7.61 12.80 -28.49
C ARG A 170 -7.67 11.69 -29.53
N LYS A 171 -7.15 10.48 -29.23
CA LYS A 171 -7.22 9.30 -30.10
C LYS A 171 -8.48 8.45 -29.75
N PHE A 172 -9.59 8.73 -30.45
CA PHE A 172 -10.83 7.93 -30.67
C PHE A 172 -12.08 8.18 -29.79
N PRO A 173 -13.32 8.14 -30.38
CA PRO A 173 -13.68 7.53 -31.68
C PRO A 173 -14.01 8.49 -32.83
N ALA A 174 -13.20 8.46 -33.89
CA ALA A 174 -13.71 8.64 -35.26
C ALA A 174 -14.32 7.29 -35.67
N GLY A 175 -15.65 7.20 -35.65
CA GLY A 175 -16.36 5.94 -35.91
C GLY A 175 -17.66 5.77 -35.12
N VAL A 176 -18.32 6.87 -34.72
CA VAL A 176 -19.76 6.77 -34.46
C VAL A 176 -20.44 6.92 -35.81
N ASP A 177 -20.69 5.79 -36.47
CA ASP A 177 -21.71 5.68 -37.50
C ASP A 177 -23.02 6.22 -36.90
N ARG A 178 -23.31 7.49 -37.17
CA ARG A 178 -24.65 8.03 -37.02
C ARG A 178 -25.40 7.53 -38.24
N LYS A 179 -26.08 6.40 -38.11
CA LYS A 179 -27.09 5.98 -39.09
C LYS A 179 -28.14 7.09 -39.25
N PRO A 180 -28.66 7.28 -40.47
CA PRO A 180 -29.55 8.38 -40.84
C PRO A 180 -30.88 8.34 -40.07
#